data_AF-A0A3S8WAX7-F1
#
_entry.id   AF-A0A3S8WAX7-F1
#
_cell.length_a   1.000
_cell.length_b   1.000
_cell.length_c   1.000
_cell.angle_alpha   90.00
_cell.angle_beta   90.00
_cell.angle_gamma   90.00
#
_symmetry.space_group_name_H-M   'P 1'
#
loop_
_entity.id
_entity.type
_entity.pdbx_description
1 polymer ?
#
loop_
_entity_poly.entity_id
_entity_poly.type
_entity_poly.pdbx_seq_one_letter_code
_entity_poly.pdbx_strand_id
1 'polypeptide(L)'
;MNPADFPTAWDHPPTRRAWNLLVFKDVAGLIGWIGVWIALLGISLETPDWAVWIFMPYWIYSPWRMLVQSSYIPTALRMRRILQNYPWQLLRDVPNGLTKRPEIQGNQFGWFEFPNPARPEQQLPLVFAKHPRVTWWHRRMAPRAKPQLEAQIATVWFAGDPRMIGLIAAPAPSGASPRRMMILSQRLGKGHDIAYSDWGVSPSDLEQARRAGFVPAADPLRKRETPR
;
A
#
# COMPACT_ATOMS: atom_id res chain seq x y z
N MET A 1 6.54 25.00 -1.49
CA MET A 1 7.21 24.17 -2.51
C MET A 1 6.26 23.09 -2.94
N ASN A 2 6.12 22.87 -4.24
CA ASN A 2 5.25 21.84 -4.77
C ASN A 2 5.95 20.49 -4.54
N PRO A 3 5.27 19.46 -4.01
CA PRO A 3 5.90 18.15 -3.75
C PRO A 3 6.46 17.49 -5.01
N ALA A 4 6.01 17.89 -6.21
CA ALA A 4 6.55 17.42 -7.48
C ALA A 4 7.90 18.06 -7.86
N ASP A 5 8.32 19.14 -7.19
CA ASP A 5 9.61 19.80 -7.47
C ASP A 5 10.81 19.00 -6.94
N PHE A 6 10.57 17.98 -6.12
CA PHE A 6 11.62 17.17 -5.51
C PHE A 6 12.00 16.00 -6.42
N PRO A 7 13.30 15.68 -6.59
CA PRO A 7 13.76 14.55 -7.39
C PRO A 7 13.16 13.21 -6.94
N THR A 8 12.96 13.05 -5.63
CA THR A 8 12.28 11.89 -5.04
C THR A 8 11.20 12.33 -4.07
N ALA A 9 10.15 11.53 -3.95
CA ALA A 9 9.06 11.77 -3.02
C ALA A 9 9.54 11.77 -1.55
N TRP A 10 10.65 11.08 -1.28
CA TRP A 10 11.31 11.02 0.02
C TRP A 10 12.00 12.33 0.41
N ASP A 11 12.50 13.11 -0.55
CA ASP A 11 13.21 14.36 -0.21
C ASP A 11 12.26 15.41 0.37
N HIS A 12 10.99 15.38 -0.05
CA HIS A 12 9.92 16.22 0.47
C HIS A 12 9.74 16.03 2.01
N PRO A 13 10.09 17.02 2.86
CA PRO A 13 10.12 16.86 4.31
C PRO A 13 8.78 16.43 4.95
N PRO A 14 7.62 16.96 4.51
CA PRO A 14 6.32 16.48 4.99
C PRO A 14 6.06 14.99 4.70
N THR A 15 6.60 14.44 3.61
CA THR A 15 6.51 13.01 3.30
C THR A 15 7.24 12.17 4.33
N ARG A 16 8.49 12.54 4.66
CA ARG A 16 9.29 11.85 5.69
C ARG A 16 8.60 11.87 7.05
N ARG A 17 8.05 13.03 7.43
CA ARG A 17 7.28 13.16 8.68
C ARG A 17 6.05 12.26 8.68
N ALA A 18 5.26 12.25 7.61
CA ALA A 18 4.08 11.40 7.50
C ALA A 18 4.43 9.91 7.57
N TRP A 19 5.51 9.49 6.90
CA TRP A 19 5.99 8.11 6.95
C TRP A 19 6.53 7.73 8.34
N ASN A 20 7.34 8.60 8.95
CA ASN A 20 7.86 8.39 10.31
C ASN A 20 6.73 8.26 11.33
N LEU A 21 5.68 9.09 11.24
CA LEU A 21 4.51 8.99 12.13
C LEU A 21 3.75 7.68 11.94
N LEU A 22 3.61 7.21 10.69
CA LEU A 22 3.00 5.91 10.39
C LEU A 22 3.78 4.78 11.05
N VAL A 23 5.11 4.76 10.84
CA VAL A 23 6.00 3.73 11.39
C VAL A 23 6.08 3.81 12.90
N PHE A 24 6.19 5.02 13.48
CA PHE A 24 6.21 5.22 14.92
C PHE A 24 4.94 4.69 15.57
N LYS A 25 3.76 5.01 15.03
CA LYS A 25 2.49 4.45 15.53
C LYS A 25 2.49 2.92 15.47
N ASP A 26 2.98 2.37 14.36
CA ASP A 26 2.97 0.93 14.17
C ASP A 26 3.98 0.21 15.10
N VAL A 27 5.16 0.80 15.36
CA VAL A 27 6.18 0.29 16.29
C VAL A 27 5.78 0.48 17.75
N ALA A 28 5.27 1.64 18.14
CA ALA A 28 4.78 1.90 19.48
C ALA A 28 3.64 0.95 19.85
N GLY A 29 2.73 0.66 18.89
CA GLY A 29 1.71 -0.35 19.07
C GLY A 29 2.28 -1.75 19.31
N LEU A 30 3.32 -2.14 18.57
CA LEU A 30 3.98 -3.44 18.75
C LEU A 30 4.66 -3.56 20.12
N ILE A 31 5.43 -2.54 20.52
CA ILE A 31 6.07 -2.50 21.85
C ILE A 31 5.01 -2.53 22.96
N GLY A 32 3.91 -1.80 22.79
CA GLY A 32 2.78 -1.83 23.72
C GLY A 32 2.20 -3.22 23.89
N TRP A 33 1.96 -3.97 22.80
CA TRP A 33 1.46 -5.34 22.88
C TRP A 33 2.45 -6.31 23.53
N ILE A 34 3.75 -6.16 23.24
CA ILE A 34 4.81 -6.94 23.91
C ILE A 34 4.79 -6.67 25.42
N GLY A 35 4.72 -5.40 25.83
CA GLY A 35 4.66 -5.01 27.23
C GLY A 35 3.42 -5.55 27.94
N VAL A 36 2.24 -5.45 27.31
CA VAL A 36 1.01 -6.05 27.83
C VAL A 36 1.15 -7.56 28.00
N TRP A 37 1.76 -8.24 27.04
CA TRP A 37 1.95 -9.70 27.11
C TRP A 37 2.90 -10.09 28.26
N ILE A 38 4.02 -9.39 28.43
CA ILE A 38 4.95 -9.60 29.55
C ILE A 38 4.28 -9.31 30.90
N ALA A 39 3.52 -8.22 30.99
CA ALA A 39 2.79 -7.88 32.22
C ALA A 39 1.74 -8.94 32.58
N LEU A 40 0.99 -9.43 31.59
CA LEU A 40 0.03 -10.51 31.78
C LEU A 40 0.71 -11.80 32.24
N LEU A 41 1.91 -12.10 31.75
CA LEU A 41 2.71 -13.23 32.23
C LEU A 41 3.13 -13.07 33.69
N GLY A 42 3.65 -11.90 34.07
CA GLY A 42 3.98 -11.62 35.46
C GLY A 42 2.78 -11.80 36.39
N ILE A 43 1.64 -11.20 36.04
CA ILE A 43 0.39 -11.32 36.83
C ILE A 43 -0.05 -12.78 36.92
N SER A 44 -0.04 -13.51 35.80
CA SER A 44 -0.51 -14.91 35.78
C SER A 44 0.32 -15.84 36.68
N LEU A 45 1.60 -15.53 36.90
CA LEU A 45 2.48 -16.32 37.78
C LEU A 45 2.22 -16.06 39.28
N GLU A 46 1.67 -14.89 39.62
CA GLU A 46 1.37 -14.51 41.01
C GLU A 46 -0.10 -14.73 41.39
N THR A 47 -0.99 -14.89 40.41
CA THR A 47 -2.43 -15.05 40.63
C THR A 47 -2.88 -16.52 40.71
N PRO A 48 -3.95 -16.83 41.47
CA PRO A 48 -4.54 -18.17 41.50
C PRO A 48 -5.02 -18.65 40.12
N ASP A 49 -5.04 -19.97 39.90
CA ASP A 49 -5.35 -20.61 38.60
C ASP A 49 -6.65 -20.12 37.94
N TRP A 50 -7.67 -19.78 38.73
CA TRP A 50 -8.95 -19.28 38.19
C TRP A 50 -8.80 -17.93 37.48
N ALA A 51 -7.86 -17.07 37.92
CA ALA A 51 -7.63 -15.75 37.34
C ALA A 51 -6.98 -15.85 35.96
N VAL A 52 -6.19 -16.91 35.70
CA VAL A 52 -5.60 -17.18 34.38
C VAL A 52 -6.68 -17.30 33.30
N TRP A 53 -7.83 -17.90 33.62
CA TRP A 53 -8.95 -18.01 32.69
C TRP A 53 -9.55 -16.66 32.29
N ILE A 54 -9.53 -15.68 33.19
CA ILE A 54 -9.96 -14.30 32.88
C ILE A 54 -8.98 -13.62 31.92
N PHE A 55 -7.69 -13.89 32.07
CA PHE A 55 -6.65 -13.34 31.20
C PHE A 55 -6.45 -14.11 29.89
N MET A 56 -6.98 -15.32 29.77
CA MET A 56 -6.83 -16.18 28.60
C MET A 56 -7.19 -15.48 27.27
N PRO A 57 -8.30 -14.72 27.15
CA PRO A 57 -8.61 -14.02 25.90
C PRO A 57 -7.53 -13.01 25.50
N TYR A 58 -6.92 -12.32 26.47
CA TYR A 58 -5.84 -11.35 26.23
C TYR A 58 -4.54 -12.05 25.84
N TRP A 59 -4.27 -13.21 26.44
CA TRP A 59 -3.18 -14.10 26.09
C TRP A 59 -3.23 -14.61 24.65
N ILE A 60 -4.43 -14.88 24.14
CA ILE A 60 -4.63 -15.28 22.73
C ILE A 60 -4.57 -14.05 21.81
N TYR A 61 -5.21 -12.96 22.23
CA TYR A 61 -5.33 -11.75 21.41
C TYR A 61 -4.01 -11.02 21.20
N SER A 62 -3.15 -10.93 22.23
CA SER A 62 -1.91 -10.15 22.15
C SER A 62 -0.91 -10.71 21.11
N PRO A 63 -0.57 -12.02 21.09
CA PRO A 63 0.29 -12.60 20.05
C PRO A 63 -0.32 -12.46 18.66
N TRP A 64 -1.64 -12.67 18.52
CA TRP A 64 -2.32 -12.42 17.26
C TRP A 64 -2.15 -10.97 16.79
N ARG A 65 -2.31 -10.00 17.69
CA ARG A 65 -2.09 -8.58 17.40
C ARG A 65 -0.63 -8.28 17.05
N MET A 66 0.34 -8.89 17.74
CA MET A 66 1.76 -8.77 17.41
C MET A 66 2.05 -9.28 15.99
N LEU A 67 1.49 -10.43 15.59
CA LEU A 67 1.62 -10.99 14.24
C LEU A 67 0.98 -10.10 13.17
N VAL A 68 -0.23 -9.60 13.42
CA VAL A 68 -0.89 -8.65 12.51
C VAL A 68 -0.07 -7.37 12.41
N GLN A 69 0.47 -6.86 13.52
CA GLN A 69 1.24 -5.63 13.56
C GLN A 69 2.58 -5.75 12.84
N SER A 70 3.30 -6.87 13.02
CA SER A 70 4.58 -7.15 12.36
C SER A 70 4.43 -7.26 10.85
N SER A 71 3.28 -7.75 10.35
CA SER A 71 2.97 -7.81 8.92
C SER A 71 2.94 -6.45 8.22
N TYR A 72 2.80 -5.35 8.97
CA TYR A 72 2.85 -3.99 8.43
C TYR A 72 4.28 -3.50 8.17
N ILE A 73 5.28 -4.01 8.89
CA ILE A 73 6.68 -3.55 8.77
C ILE A 73 7.21 -3.73 7.34
N PRO A 74 7.11 -4.92 6.69
CA PRO A 74 7.53 -5.08 5.31
C PRO A 74 6.80 -4.13 4.35
N THR A 75 5.52 -3.87 4.61
CA THR A 75 4.72 -2.94 3.80
C THR A 75 5.24 -1.51 3.94
N ALA A 76 5.52 -1.04 5.16
CA ALA A 76 6.06 0.29 5.41
C ALA A 76 7.47 0.47 4.80
N LEU A 77 8.32 -0.56 4.87
CA LEU A 77 9.63 -0.57 4.21
C LEU A 77 9.49 -0.51 2.69
N ARG A 78 8.54 -1.24 2.11
CA ARG A 78 8.24 -1.17 0.68
C ARG A 78 7.75 0.22 0.27
N MET A 79 6.89 0.85 1.06
CA MET A 79 6.48 2.25 0.83
C MET A 79 7.70 3.17 0.81
N ARG A 80 8.62 3.03 1.77
CA ARG A 80 9.87 3.82 1.82
C ARG A 80 10.70 3.63 0.56
N ARG A 81 10.87 2.39 0.09
CA ARG A 81 11.62 2.10 -1.14
C ARG A 81 10.99 2.78 -2.35
N ILE A 82 9.66 2.76 -2.49
CA ILE A 82 8.97 3.47 -3.58
C ILE A 82 9.25 4.98 -3.48
N LEU A 83 9.08 5.56 -2.29
CA LEU A 83 9.30 7.00 -2.06
C LEU A 83 10.73 7.46 -2.38
N GLN A 84 11.72 6.60 -2.18
CA GLN A 84 13.12 6.91 -2.45
C GLN A 84 13.50 6.80 -3.94
N ASN A 85 12.70 6.11 -4.76
CA ASN A 85 13.03 5.88 -6.17
C ASN A 85 12.14 6.67 -7.14
N TYR A 86 11.02 7.23 -6.68
CA TYR A 86 10.08 7.95 -7.54
C TYR A 86 9.69 9.31 -6.95
N PRO A 87 9.59 10.37 -7.76
CA PRO A 87 9.04 11.66 -7.34
C PRO A 87 7.53 11.58 -7.11
N TRP A 88 6.98 12.55 -6.38
CA TRP A 88 5.53 12.71 -6.29
C TRP A 88 4.99 13.34 -7.58
N GLN A 89 3.88 12.80 -8.07
CA GLN A 89 3.08 13.35 -9.15
C GLN A 89 1.73 13.77 -8.55
N LEU A 90 1.34 15.02 -8.73
CA LEU A 90 0.02 15.50 -8.35
C LEU A 90 -0.93 15.29 -9.52
N LEU A 91 -1.89 14.41 -9.33
CA LEU A 91 -2.88 14.09 -10.36
C LEU A 91 -4.25 14.52 -9.87
N ARG A 92 -4.98 15.19 -10.75
CA ARG A 92 -6.34 15.69 -10.48
C ARG A 92 -7.36 14.83 -11.23
N ASP A 93 -8.50 14.66 -10.59
CA ASP A 93 -9.70 14.00 -11.13
C ASP A 93 -9.39 12.64 -11.74
N VAL A 94 -8.54 11.88 -11.05
CA VAL A 94 -8.08 10.57 -11.48
C VAL A 94 -9.25 9.59 -11.48
N PRO A 95 -9.55 8.93 -12.62
CA PRO A 95 -10.63 7.95 -12.69
C PRO A 95 -10.40 6.85 -11.66
N ASN A 96 -11.46 6.52 -10.93
CA ASN A 96 -11.40 5.56 -9.85
C ASN A 96 -12.71 4.78 -9.74
N GLY A 97 -12.65 3.63 -9.08
CA GLY A 97 -13.84 2.82 -8.89
C GLY A 97 -13.66 1.64 -7.96
N LEU A 98 -14.80 1.09 -7.53
CA LEU A 98 -14.89 -0.13 -6.72
C LEU A 98 -15.43 -1.33 -7.50
N THR A 99 -15.85 -1.11 -8.75
CA THR A 99 -16.33 -2.19 -9.62
C THR A 99 -15.20 -3.15 -9.93
N LYS A 100 -15.51 -4.45 -9.92
CA LYS A 100 -14.56 -5.47 -10.36
C LYS A 100 -14.35 -5.32 -11.85
N ARG A 101 -13.09 -5.16 -12.27
CA ARG A 101 -12.72 -5.16 -13.68
C ARG A 101 -12.35 -6.57 -14.13
N PRO A 102 -12.92 -7.08 -15.23
CA PRO A 102 -12.64 -8.43 -15.71
C PRO A 102 -11.18 -8.60 -16.16
N GLU A 103 -10.56 -7.50 -16.59
CA GLU A 103 -9.18 -7.40 -17.06
C GLU A 103 -8.12 -7.54 -15.93
N ILE A 104 -8.51 -7.45 -14.66
CA ILE A 104 -7.57 -7.50 -13.52
C ILE A 104 -7.67 -8.83 -12.78
N GLN A 105 -6.54 -9.51 -12.59
CA GLN A 105 -6.47 -10.78 -11.88
C GLN A 105 -6.36 -10.64 -10.35
N GLY A 106 -7.03 -11.56 -9.66
CA GLY A 106 -6.96 -11.69 -8.20
C GLY A 106 -7.84 -10.67 -7.46
N ASN A 107 -7.53 -10.48 -6.17
CA ASN A 107 -8.32 -9.61 -5.31
C ASN A 107 -8.14 -8.14 -5.73
N GLN A 108 -9.28 -7.48 -5.99
CA GLN A 108 -9.39 -6.07 -6.31
C GLN A 108 -10.23 -5.41 -5.21
N PHE A 109 -9.59 -4.55 -4.43
CA PHE A 109 -10.29 -3.76 -3.41
C PHE A 109 -10.42 -2.31 -3.87
N GLY A 110 -10.75 -2.09 -5.14
CA GLY A 110 -10.78 -0.77 -5.79
C GLY A 110 -9.55 -0.47 -6.63
N TRP A 111 -9.70 0.48 -7.54
CA TRP A 111 -8.70 0.84 -8.54
C TRP A 111 -8.67 2.35 -8.80
N PHE A 112 -7.51 2.80 -9.28
CA PHE A 112 -7.26 4.11 -9.86
C PHE A 112 -6.59 3.92 -11.22
N GLU A 113 -6.95 4.73 -12.21
CA GLU A 113 -6.29 4.72 -13.52
C GLU A 113 -5.20 5.77 -13.59
N PHE A 114 -4.04 5.40 -14.12
CA PHE A 114 -2.93 6.33 -14.30
C PHE A 114 -2.40 6.24 -15.73
N PRO A 115 -1.94 7.37 -16.31
CA PRO A 115 -1.40 7.37 -17.66
C PRO A 115 -0.11 6.53 -17.73
N ASN A 116 0.04 5.76 -18.79
CA ASN A 116 1.28 5.05 -19.07
C ASN A 116 2.37 6.08 -19.43
N PRO A 117 3.53 6.11 -18.74
CA PRO A 117 4.60 7.06 -19.04
C PRO A 117 5.16 6.94 -20.46
N ALA A 118 5.10 5.75 -21.08
CA ALA A 118 5.53 5.54 -22.47
C ALA A 118 4.44 5.86 -23.50
N ARG A 119 3.17 5.87 -23.08
CA ARG A 119 1.98 6.06 -23.92
C ARG A 119 0.89 6.80 -23.14
N PRO A 120 0.96 8.13 -22.97
CA PRO A 120 0.08 8.88 -22.08
C PRO A 120 -1.42 8.72 -22.36
N GLU A 121 -1.79 8.39 -23.60
CA GLU A 121 -3.14 8.05 -24.05
C GLU A 121 -3.68 6.75 -23.44
N GLN A 122 -2.79 5.84 -23.02
CA GLN A 122 -3.16 4.57 -22.41
C GLN A 122 -3.29 4.74 -20.90
N GLN A 123 -4.51 4.57 -20.39
CA GLN A 123 -4.79 4.54 -18.95
C GLN A 123 -4.62 3.12 -18.40
N LEU A 124 -3.81 2.99 -17.34
CA LEU A 124 -3.51 1.72 -16.70
C LEU A 124 -4.15 1.66 -15.31
N PRO A 125 -5.06 0.70 -15.06
CA PRO A 125 -5.67 0.55 -13.75
C PRO A 125 -4.69 -0.07 -12.78
N LEU A 126 -4.49 0.59 -11.65
CA LEU A 126 -3.70 0.15 -10.52
C LEU A 126 -4.64 -0.18 -9.36
N VAL A 127 -4.48 -1.36 -8.75
CA VAL A 127 -5.42 -1.85 -7.74
C VAL A 127 -4.85 -1.91 -6.34
N PHE A 128 -5.75 -1.77 -5.36
CA PHE A 128 -5.44 -2.11 -3.98
C PHE A 128 -5.35 -3.63 -3.84
N ALA A 129 -4.12 -4.13 -3.70
CA ALA A 129 -3.84 -5.57 -3.60
C ALA A 129 -4.28 -6.20 -2.27
N LYS A 130 -4.49 -5.38 -1.22
CA LYS A 130 -4.80 -5.80 0.15
C LYS A 130 -5.98 -5.01 0.70
N HIS A 131 -6.88 -5.69 1.40
CA HIS A 131 -8.03 -5.10 2.09
C HIS A 131 -7.71 -4.20 3.29
N PRO A 132 -6.73 -4.49 4.19
CA PRO A 132 -6.54 -3.65 5.38
C PRO A 132 -6.26 -2.19 5.01
N ARG A 133 -6.98 -1.27 5.67
CA ARG A 133 -6.89 0.20 5.55
C ARG A 133 -7.50 0.80 4.27
N VAL A 134 -8.10 0.01 3.37
CA VAL A 134 -8.80 0.52 2.16
C VAL A 134 -10.11 1.24 2.47
N THR A 135 -10.73 1.00 3.64
CA THR A 135 -12.08 1.50 3.97
C THR A 135 -12.22 3.01 3.84
N TRP A 136 -11.16 3.77 4.16
CA TRP A 136 -11.15 5.22 3.99
C TRP A 136 -11.25 5.62 2.52
N TRP A 137 -10.54 4.91 1.64
CA TRP A 137 -10.58 5.10 0.18
C TRP A 137 -11.92 4.65 -0.40
N HIS A 138 -12.42 3.46 -0.01
CA HIS A 138 -13.71 2.93 -0.46
C HIS A 138 -14.86 3.90 -0.24
N ARG A 139 -14.92 4.50 0.96
CA ARG A 139 -15.98 5.45 1.28
C ARG A 139 -15.99 6.68 0.36
N ARG A 140 -14.85 7.01 -0.25
CA ARG A 140 -14.68 8.18 -1.14
C ARG A 140 -14.82 7.83 -2.62
N MET A 141 -14.61 6.55 -2.98
CA MET A 141 -14.81 6.01 -4.31
C MET A 141 -16.22 5.46 -4.54
N ALA A 142 -17.03 5.38 -3.49
CA ALA A 142 -18.37 4.81 -3.59
C ALA A 142 -19.18 5.62 -4.61
N PRO A 143 -19.97 4.99 -5.50
CA PRO A 143 -20.76 5.69 -6.53
C PRO A 143 -21.77 6.73 -6.00
N ARG A 144 -22.03 6.70 -4.69
CA ARG A 144 -22.94 7.62 -3.98
C ARG A 144 -22.20 8.36 -2.86
N ALA A 145 -20.88 8.53 -2.99
CA ALA A 145 -20.12 9.31 -2.04
C ALA A 145 -20.63 10.75 -2.03
N LYS A 146 -20.64 11.39 -0.86
CA LYS A 146 -21.01 12.81 -0.78
C LYS A 146 -19.93 13.62 -1.54
N PRO A 147 -20.27 14.74 -2.21
CA PRO A 147 -19.29 15.55 -2.94
C PRO A 147 -18.08 15.99 -2.10
N GLN A 148 -18.30 16.26 -0.80
CA GLN A 148 -17.23 16.59 0.15
C GLN A 148 -16.22 15.46 0.39
N LEU A 149 -16.63 14.21 0.21
CA LEU A 149 -15.78 13.03 0.34
C LEU A 149 -15.02 12.77 -0.97
N GLU A 150 -15.68 12.92 -2.11
CA GLU A 150 -15.07 12.81 -3.43
C GLU A 150 -14.00 13.90 -3.63
N ALA A 151 -14.26 15.14 -3.19
CA ALA A 151 -13.30 16.23 -3.22
C ALA A 151 -11.99 15.93 -2.48
N GLN A 152 -11.99 15.02 -1.49
CA GLN A 152 -10.77 14.62 -0.77
C GLN A 152 -9.87 13.67 -1.57
N ILE A 153 -10.39 13.08 -2.65
CA ILE A 153 -9.62 12.26 -3.61
C ILE A 153 -9.61 12.87 -5.01
N ALA A 154 -10.22 14.04 -5.21
CA ALA A 154 -10.15 14.79 -6.46
C ALA A 154 -8.71 15.19 -6.80
N THR A 155 -7.83 15.33 -5.81
CA THR A 155 -6.39 15.38 -6.03
C THR A 155 -5.74 14.23 -5.28
N VAL A 156 -4.93 13.45 -5.97
CA VAL A 156 -4.13 12.37 -5.39
C VAL A 156 -2.66 12.60 -5.69
N TRP A 157 -1.82 12.15 -4.77
CA TRP A 157 -0.38 12.14 -4.95
C TRP A 157 0.01 10.72 -5.32
N PHE A 158 0.73 10.57 -6.41
CA PHE A 158 1.17 9.28 -6.92
C PHE A 158 2.69 9.24 -7.04
N ALA A 159 3.33 8.18 -6.57
CA ALA A 159 4.77 7.96 -6.75
C ALA A 159 4.98 6.51 -7.18
N GLY A 160 5.56 6.29 -8.36
CA GLY A 160 5.79 4.96 -8.90
C GLY A 160 5.68 4.91 -10.41
N ASP A 161 5.62 3.68 -10.92
CA ASP A 161 5.35 3.38 -12.32
C ASP A 161 4.00 2.62 -12.43
N PRO A 162 2.98 3.21 -13.09
CA PRO A 162 1.67 2.58 -13.29
C PRO A 162 1.69 1.20 -13.94
N ARG A 163 2.75 0.89 -14.68
CA ARG A 163 2.95 -0.40 -15.35
C ARG A 163 3.33 -1.51 -14.37
N MET A 164 3.74 -1.18 -13.15
CA MET A 164 4.32 -2.14 -12.20
C MET A 164 3.80 -1.94 -10.78
N ILE A 165 4.13 -0.81 -10.15
CA ILE A 165 3.85 -0.53 -8.75
C ILE A 165 3.80 0.96 -8.51
N GLY A 166 2.89 1.38 -7.62
CA GLY A 166 2.88 2.76 -7.17
C GLY A 166 2.44 2.90 -5.73
N LEU A 167 2.71 4.08 -5.19
CA LEU A 167 2.21 4.54 -3.91
C LEU A 167 1.25 5.69 -4.19
N ILE A 168 0.03 5.57 -3.69
CA ILE A 168 -0.95 6.65 -3.71
C ILE A 168 -1.10 7.25 -2.31
N ALA A 169 -1.29 8.55 -2.24
CA ALA A 169 -1.65 9.27 -1.03
C ALA A 169 -2.74 10.30 -1.33
N ALA A 170 -3.59 10.58 -0.35
CA ALA A 170 -4.47 11.72 -0.38
C ALA A 170 -3.76 12.92 0.28
N PRO A 171 -3.85 14.13 -0.25
CA PRO A 171 -3.34 15.31 0.43
C PRO A 171 -4.06 15.51 1.77
N ALA A 172 -3.34 16.03 2.76
CA ALA A 172 -3.97 16.61 3.94
C ALA A 172 -4.88 17.78 3.53
N PRO A 173 -5.83 18.20 4.40
CA PRO A 173 -6.67 19.36 4.11
C PRO A 173 -5.89 20.64 3.78
N SER A 174 -4.67 20.79 4.31
CA SER A 174 -3.76 21.90 3.98
C SER A 174 -3.07 21.78 2.61
N GLY A 175 -3.24 20.67 1.90
CA GLY A 175 -2.56 20.39 0.63
C GLY A 175 -1.05 20.15 0.73
N ALA A 176 -0.44 20.29 1.90
CA ALA A 176 1.02 20.34 2.05
C ALA A 176 1.68 19.01 2.47
N SER A 177 0.90 17.99 2.82
CA SER A 177 1.45 16.71 3.30
C SER A 177 0.66 15.52 2.79
N PRO A 178 1.32 14.40 2.46
CA PRO A 178 0.62 13.18 2.07
C PRO A 178 0.02 12.52 3.31
N ARG A 179 -1.21 12.02 3.18
CA ARG A 179 -1.91 11.20 4.17
C ARG A 179 -2.46 9.94 3.49
N ARG A 180 -2.81 8.94 4.31
CA ARG A 180 -3.48 7.71 3.86
C ARG A 180 -2.70 6.97 2.75
N MET A 181 -1.36 7.01 2.83
CA MET A 181 -0.46 6.33 1.90
C MET A 181 -0.80 4.84 1.77
N MET A 182 -0.95 4.37 0.54
CA MET A 182 -1.20 2.98 0.23
C MET A 182 -0.50 2.54 -1.05
N ILE A 183 -0.04 1.30 -1.06
CA ILE A 183 0.59 0.71 -2.24
C ILE A 183 -0.51 0.21 -3.19
N LEU A 184 -0.42 0.63 -4.44
CA LEU A 184 -1.15 0.08 -5.55
C LEU A 184 -0.25 -0.89 -6.31
N SER A 185 -0.85 -1.91 -6.92
CA SER A 185 -0.12 -2.89 -7.72
C SER A 185 -0.79 -3.07 -9.05
N GLN A 186 0.02 -3.20 -10.10
CA GLN A 186 -0.49 -3.58 -11.41
C GLN A 186 -0.82 -5.07 -11.38
N ARG A 187 -2.04 -5.42 -11.78
CA ARG A 187 -2.59 -6.78 -11.75
C ARG A 187 -3.39 -7.14 -13.01
N LEU A 188 -3.22 -6.40 -14.11
CA LEU A 188 -3.78 -6.81 -15.39
C LEU A 188 -3.44 -8.28 -15.68
N GLY A 189 -4.46 -9.04 -16.02
CA GLY A 189 -4.41 -10.49 -16.08
C GLY A 189 -3.61 -11.04 -17.25
N LYS A 190 -3.09 -12.25 -17.08
CA LYS A 190 -2.47 -13.17 -18.08
C LYS A 190 -3.37 -13.53 -19.29
N GLY A 191 -4.34 -12.69 -19.64
CA GLY A 191 -5.11 -12.81 -20.87
C GLY A 191 -4.38 -12.25 -22.08
N HIS A 192 -3.29 -11.50 -21.86
CA HIS A 192 -2.32 -11.17 -22.90
C HIS A 192 -0.93 -11.44 -22.35
N ASP A 193 -0.11 -12.15 -23.12
CA ASP A 193 1.34 -12.03 -23.12
C ASP A 193 1.75 -10.60 -23.53
N ILE A 194 1.18 -9.58 -22.89
CA ILE A 194 1.76 -8.24 -22.92
C ILE A 194 3.02 -8.38 -22.09
N ALA A 195 4.10 -8.72 -22.78
CA ALA A 195 5.43 -8.56 -22.26
C ALA A 195 5.55 -7.10 -21.82
N TYR A 196 6.21 -6.83 -20.69
CA TYR A 196 6.42 -5.46 -20.21
C TYR A 196 6.95 -4.52 -21.33
N SER A 197 7.61 -5.07 -22.36
CA SER A 197 7.97 -4.39 -23.62
C SER A 197 6.79 -3.74 -24.37
N ASP A 198 5.61 -4.34 -24.38
CA ASP A 198 4.43 -3.83 -25.10
C ASP A 198 3.85 -2.58 -24.42
N TRP A 199 4.10 -2.45 -23.11
CA TRP A 199 3.85 -1.22 -22.35
C TRP A 199 5.04 -0.25 -22.38
N GLY A 200 6.05 -0.53 -23.22
CA GLY A 200 7.25 0.28 -23.37
C GLY A 200 8.14 0.28 -22.13
N VAL A 201 8.09 -0.77 -21.29
CA VAL A 201 8.95 -0.86 -20.11
C VAL A 201 10.37 -1.19 -20.56
N SER A 202 11.29 -0.27 -20.30
CA SER A 202 12.71 -0.48 -20.56
C SER A 202 13.36 -1.35 -19.48
N PRO A 203 14.52 -1.96 -19.74
CA PRO A 203 15.30 -2.64 -18.70
C PRO A 203 15.63 -1.72 -17.50
N SER A 204 15.91 -0.44 -17.76
CA SER A 204 16.13 0.56 -16.70
C SER A 204 14.90 0.78 -15.83
N ASP A 205 13.69 0.78 -16.41
CA ASP A 205 12.45 0.92 -15.65
C ASP A 205 12.25 -0.29 -14.72
N LEU A 206 12.55 -1.50 -15.22
CA LEU A 206 12.49 -2.73 -14.43
C LEU A 206 13.50 -2.69 -13.28
N GLU A 207 14.72 -2.22 -13.52
CA GLU A 207 15.73 -2.08 -12.47
C GLU A 207 15.31 -1.08 -11.39
N GLN A 208 14.79 0.08 -11.80
CA GLN A 208 14.26 1.08 -10.89
C GLN A 208 13.09 0.52 -10.07
N ALA A 209 12.16 -0.18 -10.72
CA ALA A 209 11.05 -0.83 -10.05
C ALA A 209 11.52 -1.91 -9.06
N ARG A 210 12.51 -2.72 -9.43
CA ARG A 210 13.12 -3.71 -8.52
C ARG A 210 13.73 -3.04 -7.28
N ARG A 211 14.43 -1.91 -7.45
CA ARG A 211 14.94 -1.10 -6.31
C ARG A 211 13.81 -0.58 -5.43
N ALA A 212 12.67 -0.23 -6.03
CA ALA A 212 11.45 0.14 -5.32
C ALA A 212 10.71 -1.05 -4.66
N GLY A 213 11.21 -2.28 -4.81
CA GLY A 213 10.62 -3.50 -4.26
C GLY A 213 9.48 -4.07 -5.11
N PHE A 214 9.45 -3.78 -6.40
CA PHE A 214 8.69 -4.55 -7.36
C PHE A 214 9.30 -5.96 -7.47
N VAL A 215 8.44 -6.96 -7.33
CA VAL A 215 8.79 -8.35 -7.61
C VAL A 215 7.82 -8.77 -8.71
N PRO A 216 8.29 -9.05 -9.94
CA PRO A 216 7.43 -9.60 -10.97
C PRO A 216 6.70 -10.79 -10.40
N ALA A 217 5.39 -10.89 -10.63
CA ALA A 217 4.68 -12.11 -10.28
C ALA A 217 5.43 -13.26 -10.96
N ALA A 218 5.95 -14.21 -10.17
CA ALA A 218 6.71 -15.32 -10.70
C ALA A 218 5.90 -15.94 -11.83
N ASP A 219 6.55 -16.07 -12.99
CA ASP A 219 5.94 -16.67 -14.16
C ASP A 219 5.34 -18.03 -13.75
N PRO A 220 4.02 -18.22 -13.85
CA PRO A 220 3.38 -19.49 -13.50
C PRO A 220 3.92 -20.65 -14.34
N LEU A 221 4.55 -20.39 -15.48
CA LEU A 221 5.14 -21.41 -16.34
C LEU A 221 6.33 -22.10 -15.65
N ARG A 222 7.06 -21.39 -14.77
CA ARG A 222 8.17 -21.98 -14.00
C ARG A 222 7.73 -23.00 -12.94
N LYS A 223 6.42 -23.08 -12.63
CA LYS A 223 5.87 -24.14 -11.76
C LYS A 223 5.45 -25.41 -12.52
N ARG A 224 5.46 -25.41 -13.86
CA ARG A 224 5.13 -26.60 -14.67
C ARG A 224 6.36 -27.40 -15.13
N GLU A 225 7.56 -26.85 -14.97
CA GLU A 225 8.83 -27.54 -15.28
C GLU A 225 9.46 -28.15 -14.01
N THR A 226 8.69 -28.94 -13.27
CA THR A 226 9.28 -30.00 -12.45
C THR A 226 9.01 -31.31 -13.18
N PRO A 227 10.03 -31.93 -13.81
CA PRO A 227 9.86 -33.27 -14.34
C PRO A 227 9.55 -34.21 -13.17
N ARG A 228 8.52 -35.04 -13.33
CA ARG A 228 8.26 -36.19 -12.45
C ARG A 228 9.27 -37.29 -12.74
#